data_AF-A0A9D2MIG6-F1
#
_entry.id   AF-A0A9D2MIG6-F1
#
_cell.length_a   1.000
_cell.length_b   1.000
_cell.length_c   1.000
_cell.angle_alpha   90.00
_cell.angle_beta   90.00
_cell.angle_gamma   90.00
#
_symmetry.space_group_name_H-M   'P 1'
#
loop_
_entity.id
_entity.type
_entity.pdbx_description
1 polymer ?
#
loop_
_entity_poly.entity_id
_entity_poly.type
_entity_poly.pdbx_seq_one_letter_code
_entity_poly.pdbx_strand_id
1 'polypeptide(L)'
;MKKKHTVYISRPVLISIVAFVLPMCLLIVFFSLSSGLPDRVPTHFTNGVGIDGWGAKSELYPLPIIPAVLGAITIPLAVVFDKKGIPFFSYFASGISLFVTVLMALVIAMFLKAAGV
;
A
#
# COMPACT_ATOMS: atom_id res chain seq x y z
N MET A 1 38.70 3.07 20.63
CA MET A 1 38.15 2.47 19.40
C MET A 1 36.66 2.78 19.31
N LYS A 2 36.22 3.59 18.32
CA LYS A 2 34.78 3.76 18.04
C LYS A 2 34.29 2.46 17.37
N LYS A 3 33.40 1.71 18.04
CA LYS A 3 32.71 0.58 17.40
C LYS A 3 31.88 1.16 16.25
N LYS A 4 32.30 0.92 15.00
CA LYS A 4 31.43 1.11 13.83
C LYS A 4 30.28 0.11 14.00
N HIS A 5 29.12 0.59 14.43
CA HIS A 5 27.88 -0.18 14.33
C HIS A 5 27.51 -0.23 12.86
N THR A 6 28.08 -1.21 12.15
CA THR A 6 27.60 -1.56 10.81
C THR A 6 26.22 -2.17 11.03
N VAL A 7 25.16 -1.41 10.69
CA VAL A 7 23.79 -1.90 10.72
C VAL A 7 23.67 -2.94 9.61
N TYR A 8 23.78 -4.21 9.96
CA TYR A 8 23.49 -5.29 9.04
C TYR A 8 21.98 -5.40 8.90
N ILE A 9 21.44 -4.92 7.77
CA ILE A 9 20.04 -5.12 7.42
C ILE A 9 19.90 -6.56 6.93
N SER A 10 19.20 -7.39 7.68
CA SER A 10 18.96 -8.78 7.29
C SER A 10 18.07 -8.84 6.04
N ARG A 11 18.18 -9.94 5.28
CA ARG A 11 17.39 -10.13 4.05
C ARG A 11 15.88 -9.98 4.26
N PRO A 12 15.26 -10.52 5.33
CA PRO A 12 13.82 -10.32 5.58
C PRO A 12 13.46 -8.84 5.74
N VAL A 13 14.26 -8.09 6.52
CA VAL A 13 14.04 -6.66 6.75
C VAL A 13 14.22 -5.86 5.46
N LEU A 14 15.24 -6.18 4.66
CA LEU A 14 15.45 -5.54 3.37
C LEU A 14 14.26 -5.77 2.41
N ILE A 15 13.75 -7.00 2.35
CA ILE A 15 12.58 -7.33 1.52
C ILE A 15 11.34 -6.58 1.98
N SER A 16 11.09 -6.47 3.30
CA SER A 16 9.96 -5.69 3.81
C SER A 16 10.11 -4.19 3.52
N ILE A 17 11.33 -3.64 3.56
CA ILE A 17 11.59 -2.24 3.16
C ILE A 17 11.29 -2.06 1.67
N VAL A 18 11.78 -2.94 0.80
CA VAL A 18 11.51 -2.86 -0.65
C VAL A 18 10.00 -3.01 -0.92
N ALA A 19 9.34 -3.93 -0.23
CA ALA A 19 7.89 -4.12 -0.34
C ALA A 19 7.09 -2.88 0.10
N PHE A 20 7.60 -2.11 1.07
CA PHE A 20 7.01 -0.85 1.53
C PHE A 20 7.17 0.32 0.55
N VAL A 21 8.17 0.29 -0.35
CA VAL A 21 8.35 1.37 -1.33
C VAL A 21 7.14 1.49 -2.26
N LEU A 22 6.60 0.36 -2.74
CA LEU A 22 5.49 0.34 -3.69
C LEU A 22 4.20 1.01 -3.15
N PRO A 23 3.69 0.69 -1.94
CA PRO A 23 2.51 1.36 -1.40
C PRO A 23 2.77 2.84 -1.09
N MET A 24 4.01 3.22 -0.77
CA MET A 24 4.36 4.65 -0.65
C MET A 24 4.30 5.37 -1.99
N CYS A 25 4.78 4.75 -3.07
CA CYS A 25 4.61 5.29 -4.42
C CYS A 25 3.12 5.44 -4.76
N LEU A 26 2.29 4.42 -4.45
CA LEU A 26 0.84 4.49 -4.67
C LEU A 26 0.20 5.65 -3.87
N LEU A 27 0.59 5.83 -2.62
CA LEU A 27 0.12 6.92 -1.76
C LEU A 27 0.44 8.29 -2.35
N ILE A 28 1.69 8.51 -2.76
CA ILE A 28 2.15 9.78 -3.34
C ILE A 28 1.42 10.05 -4.66
N VAL A 29 1.36 9.06 -5.55
CA VAL A 29 0.70 9.19 -6.85
C VAL A 29 -0.79 9.47 -6.68
N PHE A 30 -1.48 8.74 -5.81
CA PHE A 30 -2.91 8.96 -5.56
C PHE A 30 -3.18 10.38 -5.07
N PHE A 31 -2.46 10.88 -4.07
CA PHE A 31 -2.72 12.22 -3.53
C PHE A 31 -2.30 13.34 -4.50
N SER A 32 -1.32 13.08 -5.39
CA SER A 32 -1.02 13.98 -6.49
C SER A 32 -2.21 14.12 -7.45
N LEU A 33 -2.86 13.00 -7.79
CA LEU A 33 -4.01 12.97 -8.70
C LEU A 33 -5.31 13.43 -8.03
N SER A 34 -5.47 13.20 -6.73
CA SER A 34 -6.71 13.51 -6.01
C SER A 34 -7.04 15.00 -5.98
N SER A 35 -6.03 15.85 -6.19
CA SER A 35 -6.21 17.31 -6.30
C SER A 35 -7.03 17.72 -7.54
N GLY A 36 -6.99 16.92 -8.61
CA GLY A 36 -7.74 17.15 -9.84
C GLY A 36 -9.11 16.46 -9.87
N LEU A 37 -9.46 15.71 -8.82
CA LEU A 37 -10.75 15.01 -8.78
C LEU A 37 -11.90 15.97 -8.46
N PRO A 38 -13.08 15.77 -9.11
CA PRO A 38 -14.29 16.48 -8.72
C PRO A 38 -14.69 16.14 -7.27
N ASP A 39 -15.51 17.00 -6.66
CA ASP A 39 -15.95 16.78 -5.27
C ASP A 39 -16.78 15.50 -5.10
N ARG A 40 -17.47 15.09 -6.16
CA ARG A 40 -18.15 13.79 -6.24
C ARG A 40 -17.45 12.87 -7.24
N VAL A 41 -17.09 11.68 -6.75
CA VAL A 41 -16.42 10.64 -7.53
C VAL A 41 -17.18 9.32 -7.41
N PRO A 42 -16.98 8.38 -8.35
CA PRO A 42 -17.42 7.01 -8.18
C PRO A 42 -16.83 6.38 -6.92
N THR A 43 -17.66 5.79 -6.06
CA THR A 43 -17.22 5.13 -4.82
C THR A 43 -17.74 3.70 -4.68
N HIS A 44 -18.69 3.29 -5.54
CA HIS A 44 -19.23 1.94 -5.56
C HIS A 44 -19.24 1.38 -6.98
N PHE A 45 -19.06 0.06 -7.08
CA PHE A 45 -19.12 -0.69 -8.31
C PHE A 45 -19.85 -2.01 -8.06
N THR A 46 -20.88 -2.27 -8.88
CA THR A 46 -21.60 -3.54 -8.89
C THR A 46 -21.32 -4.28 -10.19
N ASN A 47 -20.90 -5.55 -10.09
CA ASN A 47 -20.65 -6.37 -11.26
C ASN A 47 -21.93 -6.53 -12.11
N GLY A 48 -21.83 -6.28 -13.41
CA GLY A 48 -22.97 -6.31 -14.35
C GLY A 48 -23.78 -5.02 -14.43
N VAL A 49 -23.62 -4.09 -13.49
CA VAL A 49 -24.30 -2.77 -13.50
C VAL A 49 -23.30 -1.64 -13.79
N GLY A 50 -22.05 -1.78 -13.33
CA GLY A 50 -21.02 -0.76 -13.44
C GLY A 50 -20.99 0.14 -12.21
N ILE A 51 -20.66 1.42 -12.42
CA ILE A 51 -20.66 2.42 -11.36
C ILE A 51 -22.11 2.80 -11.02
N ASP A 52 -22.49 2.54 -9.79
CA ASP A 52 -23.85 2.74 -9.26
C ASP A 52 -23.88 3.57 -7.97
N GLY A 53 -22.71 4.03 -7.48
CA GLY A 53 -22.60 4.91 -6.33
C GLY A 53 -21.57 6.03 -6.51
N TRP A 54 -21.97 7.25 -6.12
CA TRP A 54 -21.14 8.45 -6.16
C TRP A 54 -21.08 9.07 -4.77
N GLY A 55 -19.86 9.31 -4.29
CA GLY A 55 -19.60 9.81 -2.95
C GLY A 55 -18.57 10.93 -2.95
N ALA A 56 -18.17 11.36 -1.76
CA ALA A 56 -17.13 12.37 -1.61
C ALA A 56 -15.76 11.80 -1.98
N LYS A 57 -14.87 12.62 -2.57
CA LYS A 57 -13.49 12.22 -2.90
C LYS A 57 -12.70 11.63 -1.73
N SER A 58 -13.01 12.06 -0.51
CA SER A 58 -12.40 11.54 0.72
C SER A 58 -12.69 10.06 0.98
N GLU A 59 -13.78 9.51 0.42
CA GLU A 59 -14.12 8.09 0.52
C GLU A 59 -13.12 7.19 -0.22
N LEU A 60 -12.34 7.74 -1.16
CA LEU A 60 -11.27 7.01 -1.86
C LEU A 60 -9.94 7.00 -1.09
N TYR A 61 -9.76 7.85 -0.07
CA TYR A 61 -8.49 7.98 0.67
C TYR A 61 -8.03 6.70 1.38
N PRO A 62 -8.92 5.80 1.86
CA PRO A 62 -8.49 4.52 2.41
C PRO A 62 -7.73 3.64 1.40
N LEU A 63 -8.01 3.77 0.10
CA LEU A 63 -7.42 2.90 -0.94
C LEU A 63 -5.89 2.95 -0.96
N PRO A 64 -5.22 4.11 -0.94
CA PRO A 64 -3.77 4.16 -0.79
C PRO A 64 -3.27 4.11 0.66
N ILE A 65 -4.08 4.53 1.65
CA ILE A 65 -3.64 4.60 3.06
C ILE A 65 -3.49 3.19 3.65
N ILE A 66 -4.46 2.30 3.43
CA ILE A 66 -4.44 0.92 3.94
C ILE A 66 -3.16 0.18 3.51
N PRO A 67 -2.80 0.11 2.21
CA PRO A 67 -1.58 -0.59 1.79
C PRO A 67 -0.31 0.08 2.32
N ALA A 68 -0.28 1.42 2.47
CA ALA A 68 0.86 2.12 3.08
C ALA A 68 1.05 1.76 4.56
N VAL A 69 -0.04 1.73 5.33
CA VAL A 69 -0.01 1.31 6.74
C VAL A 69 0.42 -0.15 6.87
N LEU A 70 -0.14 -1.05 6.04
CA LEU A 70 0.26 -2.46 6.04
C LEU A 70 1.74 -2.62 5.72
N GLY A 71 2.24 -1.94 4.68
CA GLY A 71 3.65 -1.95 4.32
C GLY A 71 4.54 -1.47 5.47
N ALA A 72 4.16 -0.36 6.12
CA ALA A 72 4.90 0.18 7.27
C ALA A 72 4.98 -0.82 8.44
N ILE A 73 3.90 -1.55 8.71
CA ILE A 73 3.84 -2.57 9.78
C ILE A 73 4.72 -3.79 9.45
N THR A 74 4.91 -4.13 8.17
CA THR A 74 5.72 -5.30 7.80
C THR A 74 7.19 -5.16 8.21
N ILE A 75 7.73 -3.94 8.27
CA ILE A 75 9.13 -3.67 8.63
C ILE A 75 9.44 -4.06 10.09
N PRO A 76 8.73 -3.56 11.13
CA PRO A 76 8.98 -3.99 12.50
C PRO A 76 8.66 -5.48 12.70
N LEU A 77 7.65 -6.03 12.01
CA LEU A 77 7.39 -7.47 12.03
C LEU A 77 8.57 -8.28 11.48
N ALA A 78 9.20 -7.81 10.40
CA ALA A 78 10.39 -8.45 9.84
C ALA A 78 11.54 -8.50 10.84
N VAL A 79 11.78 -7.40 11.55
CA VAL A 79 12.79 -7.35 12.61
C VAL A 79 12.48 -8.34 13.74
N VAL A 80 11.21 -8.43 14.16
CA VAL A 80 10.79 -9.35 15.22
C VAL A 80 10.90 -10.81 14.79
N PHE A 81 10.44 -11.16 13.59
CA PHE A 81 10.48 -12.53 13.08
C PHE A 81 11.88 -13.03 12.77
N ASP A 82 12.74 -12.15 12.24
CA ASP A 82 14.15 -12.45 12.01
C ASP A 82 14.88 -12.74 13.34
N LYS A 83 14.67 -11.91 14.36
CA LYS A 83 15.21 -12.13 15.72
C LYS A 83 14.71 -13.42 16.37
N LYS A 84 13.49 -13.86 16.04
CA LYS A 84 12.89 -15.11 16.54
C LYS A 84 13.29 -16.34 15.72
N GLY A 85 14.11 -16.21 14.68
CA GLY A 85 14.52 -17.32 13.83
C GLY A 85 13.41 -17.89 12.93
N ILE A 86 12.35 -17.11 12.69
CA ILE A 86 11.18 -17.50 11.89
C ILE A 86 10.95 -16.54 10.71
N PRO A 87 11.95 -16.30 9.83
CA PRO A 87 11.90 -15.28 8.79
C PRO A 87 10.81 -15.51 7.75
N PHE A 88 10.29 -16.74 7.63
CA PHE A 88 9.18 -17.08 6.73
C PHE A 88 7.96 -16.16 6.90
N PHE A 89 7.59 -15.82 8.15
CA PHE A 89 6.44 -14.94 8.39
C PHE A 89 6.66 -13.50 7.90
N SER A 90 7.91 -13.04 7.86
CA SER A 90 8.25 -11.73 7.27
C SER A 90 8.03 -11.73 5.76
N TYR A 91 8.45 -12.79 5.06
CA TYR A 91 8.21 -12.92 3.62
C TYR A 91 6.72 -13.01 3.31
N PHE A 92 5.97 -13.81 4.08
CA PHE A 92 4.53 -13.95 3.92
C PHE A 92 3.80 -12.62 4.13
N ALA A 93 4.10 -11.90 5.22
CA ALA A 93 3.50 -10.60 5.50
C ALA A 93 3.85 -9.55 4.42
N SER A 94 5.09 -9.53 3.94
CA SER A 94 5.52 -8.66 2.84
C SER A 94 4.79 -8.98 1.54
N GLY A 95 4.58 -10.27 1.24
CA GLY A 95 3.81 -10.73 0.09
C GLY A 95 2.33 -10.30 0.15
N ILE A 96 1.69 -10.42 1.33
CA ILE A 96 0.33 -9.92 1.53
C ILE A 96 0.27 -8.40 1.32
N SER A 97 1.22 -7.66 1.88
CA SER A 97 1.28 -6.20 1.69
C SER A 97 1.38 -5.82 0.21
N LEU A 98 2.22 -6.50 -0.56
CA LEU A 98 2.34 -6.30 -2.01
C LEU A 98 1.04 -6.66 -2.75
N PHE A 99 0.43 -7.79 -2.41
CA PHE A 99 -0.83 -8.21 -3.02
C PHE A 99 -1.95 -7.18 -2.78
N VAL A 100 -2.12 -6.72 -1.55
CA VAL A 100 -3.09 -5.68 -1.20
C VAL A 100 -2.77 -4.38 -1.94
N THR A 101 -1.49 -3.99 -2.04
CA THR A 101 -1.06 -2.80 -2.78
C THR A 101 -1.47 -2.87 -4.25
N VAL A 102 -1.22 -4.00 -4.92
CA VAL A 102 -1.59 -4.19 -6.33
C VAL A 102 -3.11 -4.18 -6.49
N LEU A 103 -3.84 -4.87 -5.62
CA LEU A 103 -5.31 -4.88 -5.65
C LEU A 103 -5.88 -3.47 -5.50
N MET A 104 -5.40 -2.71 -4.52
CA MET A 104 -5.85 -1.32 -4.29
C MET A 104 -5.47 -0.40 -5.45
N ALA A 105 -4.30 -0.59 -6.07
CA ALA A 105 -3.92 0.16 -7.27
C ALA A 105 -4.88 -0.09 -8.44
N LEU A 106 -5.33 -1.35 -8.63
CA LEU A 106 -6.33 -1.68 -9.65
C LEU A 106 -7.69 -1.03 -9.35
N VAL A 107 -8.13 -1.05 -8.10
CA VAL A 107 -9.37 -0.40 -7.66
C VAL A 107 -9.30 1.12 -7.86
N ILE A 108 -8.17 1.75 -7.49
CA ILE A 108 -7.92 3.18 -7.74
C ILE A 108 -7.99 3.47 -9.25
N ALA A 109 -7.27 2.71 -10.07
CA ALA A 109 -7.27 2.92 -11.52
C ALA A 109 -8.68 2.81 -12.13
N MET A 110 -9.50 1.87 -11.64
CA MET A 110 -10.89 1.73 -12.05
C MET A 110 -11.72 2.98 -11.71
N PHE A 111 -11.62 3.49 -10.48
CA PHE A 111 -12.40 4.64 -10.04
C PHE A 111 -11.92 5.97 -10.64
N LEU A 112 -10.60 6.16 -10.81
CA LEU A 112 -10.06 7.34 -11.49
C LEU A 112 -10.52 7.40 -12.94
N LYS A 113 -10.41 6.28 -13.67
CA LYS A 113 -10.89 6.18 -15.06
C LYS A 113 -12.38 6.51 -15.15
N ALA A 114 -13.19 6.02 -14.21
CA ALA A 114 -14.62 6.31 -14.17
C ALA A 114 -14.93 7.77 -13.82
N ALA A 115 -14.04 8.46 -13.08
CA ALA A 115 -14.13 9.89 -12.81
C ALA A 115 -13.65 10.77 -13.99
N GLY A 116 -13.13 10.17 -15.06
CA GLY A 116 -12.63 10.89 -16.23
C GLY A 116 -11.17 11.38 -16.10
N VAL A 117 -10.40 10.78 -15.20
CA VAL A 117 -8.96 11.04 -14.96
C VAL A 117 -8.14 9.81 -15.30
#